data_AF-A0A7R6NZ34-F1
#
_entry.id   AF-A0A7R6NZ34-F1
#
_cell.length_a   1.000
_cell.length_b   1.000
_cell.length_c   1.000
_cell.angle_alpha   90.00
_cell.angle_beta   90.00
_cell.angle_gamma   90.00
#
_symmetry.space_group_name_H-M   'P 1'
#
loop_
_entity.id
_entity.type
_entity.pdbx_description
1 polymer ?
#
loop_
_entity_poly.entity_id
_entity_poly.type
_entity_poly.pdbx_seq_one_letter_code
_entity_poly.pdbx_strand_id
1 'polypeptide(L)'
;MNVFELAYQALMSTEIDEKINLVNQLNGFKNNQVLDYQSSFHQQSIPTPGKPEKPILVRFQSVPKRDKSDMGFIKTIHAICHIEFNAINLALDAVYRFKDMSGKFYQDWIQVAFEESQHFSLINHYLIKIGYQYGDFQAHNGLWKMTKDTDYDVLARMALVPRVLEARGLDVTPNIQKKFKHSNFKAMVKILDTIFADEINSCKNWQLLVSRPLPTTLFRPNTNL
;
A
#
# COMPACT_ATOMS: atom_id res chain seq x y z
N MET A 1 20.26 -2.26 11.89
CA MET A 1 19.42 -1.03 11.86
C MET A 1 18.02 -1.40 12.31
N ASN A 2 17.40 -0.58 13.16
CA ASN A 2 16.09 -0.92 13.75
C ASN A 2 14.97 -0.82 12.70
N VAL A 3 14.34 -1.96 12.38
CA VAL A 3 13.29 -2.01 11.34
C VAL A 3 12.07 -1.18 11.70
N PHE A 4 11.70 -1.13 12.97
CA PHE A 4 10.50 -0.44 13.45
C PHE A 4 10.66 1.07 13.39
N GLU A 5 11.84 1.58 13.74
CA GLU A 5 12.17 2.99 13.63
C GLU A 5 12.11 3.46 12.17
N LEU A 6 12.76 2.73 11.26
CA LEU A 6 12.79 3.07 9.84
C LEU A 6 11.39 3.00 9.20
N ALA A 7 10.61 1.97 9.53
CA ALA A 7 9.23 1.84 9.06
C ALA A 7 8.36 2.99 9.59
N TYR A 8 8.52 3.38 10.86
CA TYR A 8 7.82 4.52 11.44
C TYR A 8 8.16 5.83 10.72
N GLN A 9 9.45 6.11 10.49
CA GLN A 9 9.89 7.31 9.77
C GLN A 9 9.27 7.38 8.37
N ALA A 10 9.33 6.29 7.61
CA ALA A 10 8.70 6.21 6.29
C ALA A 10 7.18 6.40 6.36
N LEU A 11 6.53 5.74 7.33
CA LEU A 11 5.07 5.79 7.50
C LEU A 11 4.59 7.20 7.86
N MET A 12 5.35 7.93 8.67
CA MET A 12 4.98 9.26 9.16
C MET A 12 5.45 10.41 8.27
N SER A 13 6.30 10.16 7.27
CA SER A 13 6.66 11.18 6.28
C SER A 13 5.41 11.70 5.54
N THR A 14 5.31 13.03 5.46
CA THR A 14 4.23 13.74 4.77
C THR A 14 4.59 14.09 3.33
N GLU A 15 5.89 14.14 3.02
CA GLU A 15 6.38 14.45 1.68
C GLU A 15 6.48 13.18 0.83
N ILE A 16 5.99 13.25 -0.40
CA ILE A 16 5.90 12.10 -1.31
C ILE A 16 7.30 11.55 -1.62
N ASP A 17 8.21 12.43 -2.04
CA ASP A 17 9.56 12.04 -2.47
C ASP A 17 10.38 11.51 -1.29
N GLU A 18 10.22 12.11 -0.11
CA GLU A 18 10.86 11.63 1.11
C GLU A 18 10.36 10.24 1.49
N LYS A 19 9.03 10.02 1.50
CA LYS A 19 8.44 8.71 1.79
C LYS A 19 8.96 7.64 0.83
N ILE A 20 9.00 7.92 -0.48
CA ILE A 20 9.52 6.99 -1.48
C ILE A 20 11.00 6.70 -1.23
N ASN A 21 11.81 7.73 -0.94
CA ASN A 21 13.22 7.56 -0.64
C ASN A 21 13.44 6.69 0.62
N LEU A 22 12.68 6.93 1.69
CA LEU A 22 12.76 6.14 2.92
C LEU A 22 12.35 4.68 2.70
N VAL A 23 11.31 4.43 1.88
CA VAL A 23 10.92 3.07 1.47
C VAL A 23 12.04 2.38 0.68
N ASN A 24 12.65 3.08 -0.28
CA ASN A 24 13.77 2.56 -1.06
C ASN A 24 14.98 2.22 -0.18
N GLN A 25 15.31 3.08 0.79
CA GLN A 25 16.37 2.83 1.76
C GLN A 25 16.07 1.62 2.64
N LEU A 26 14.84 1.52 3.17
CA LEU A 26 14.39 0.38 3.96
C LEU A 26 14.51 -0.94 3.19
N ASN A 27 14.12 -0.93 1.91
CA ASN A 27 14.29 -2.09 1.02
C ASN A 27 15.78 -2.40 0.75
N GLY A 28 16.61 -1.39 0.58
CA GLY A 28 18.07 -1.55 0.45
C GLY A 28 18.69 -2.22 1.68
N PHE A 29 18.32 -1.78 2.89
CA PHE A 29 18.77 -2.39 4.14
C PHE A 29 18.28 -3.84 4.30
N LYS A 30 17.05 -4.13 3.86
CA LYS A 30 16.52 -5.49 3.80
C LYS A 30 17.39 -6.38 2.91
N ASN A 31 17.69 -5.93 1.70
CA ASN A 31 18.46 -6.70 0.72
C ASN A 31 19.92 -6.92 1.16
N ASN A 32 20.49 -5.95 1.87
CA ASN A 32 21.82 -6.07 2.45
C ASN A 32 21.85 -6.85 3.78
N GLN A 33 20.70 -7.35 4.25
CA GLN A 33 20.57 -8.12 5.50
C GLN A 33 21.06 -7.38 6.76
N VAL A 34 20.96 -6.05 6.78
CA VAL A 34 21.40 -5.20 7.92
C VAL A 34 20.27 -4.76 8.84
N LEU A 35 19.05 -5.25 8.60
CA LEU A 35 17.88 -4.97 9.45
C LEU A 35 17.87 -5.87 10.69
N ASP A 36 17.59 -5.25 11.83
CA ASP A 36 17.33 -5.94 13.08
C ASP A 36 15.81 -6.00 13.32
N TYR A 37 15.28 -7.22 13.31
CA TYR A 37 13.86 -7.53 13.51
C TYR A 37 13.50 -7.83 14.98
N GLN A 38 14.51 -7.92 15.87
CA GLN A 38 14.33 -8.18 17.30
C GLN A 38 14.57 -6.93 18.15
N SER A 39 15.07 -5.86 17.54
CA SER A 39 15.25 -4.55 18.16
C SER A 39 13.98 -4.07 18.88
N SER A 40 14.14 -3.59 20.11
CA SER A 40 13.07 -2.89 20.82
C SER A 40 12.90 -1.46 20.29
N PHE A 41 11.67 -1.06 19.97
CA PHE A 41 11.30 0.31 19.64
C PHE A 41 10.02 0.68 20.39
N HIS A 42 9.99 1.85 21.01
CA HIS A 42 8.79 2.32 21.71
C HIS A 42 7.71 2.65 20.67
N GLN A 43 6.68 1.80 20.60
CA GLN A 43 5.59 2.01 19.66
C GLN A 43 4.67 3.12 20.17
N GLN A 44 4.60 4.17 19.40
CA GLN A 44 3.54 5.15 19.49
C GLN A 44 2.31 4.68 18.73
N SER A 45 1.12 5.04 19.22
CA SER A 45 -0.13 4.85 18.49
C SER A 45 -0.11 5.70 17.22
N ILE A 46 -0.38 5.08 16.08
CA ILE A 46 -0.53 5.77 14.79
C ILE A 46 -2.01 5.82 14.46
N PRO A 47 -2.72 6.93 14.75
CA PRO A 47 -4.13 7.09 14.38
C PRO A 47 -4.30 7.30 12.87
N THR A 48 -3.32 7.92 12.23
CA THR A 48 -3.27 8.21 10.78
C THR A 48 -1.82 8.24 10.30
N PRO A 49 -1.54 7.75 9.09
CA PRO A 49 -0.19 7.76 8.53
C PRO A 49 0.15 9.17 8.06
N GLY A 50 1.45 9.44 7.89
CA GLY A 50 1.92 10.64 7.23
C GLY A 50 1.40 10.69 5.80
N LYS A 51 0.85 11.84 5.43
CA LYS A 51 0.33 12.10 4.08
C LYS A 51 0.60 13.55 3.66
N PRO A 52 0.72 13.81 2.36
CA PRO A 52 0.80 15.18 1.85
C PRO A 52 -0.48 15.98 2.16
N GLU A 53 -0.37 17.30 2.05
CA GLU A 53 -1.50 18.22 2.24
C GLU A 53 -2.65 17.91 1.27
N LYS A 54 -2.31 17.57 0.03
CA LYS A 54 -3.22 17.11 -1.02
C LYS A 54 -2.99 15.63 -1.33
N PRO A 55 -4.00 14.86 -1.77
CA PRO A 55 -5.36 15.28 -2.12
C PRO A 55 -6.25 15.57 -0.90
N ILE A 56 -7.25 16.43 -1.10
CA ILE A 56 -8.32 16.63 -0.11
C ILE A 56 -9.15 15.35 -0.02
N LEU A 57 -9.27 14.81 1.19
CA LEU A 57 -9.98 13.56 1.44
C LEU A 57 -11.46 13.82 1.69
N VAL A 58 -12.32 13.25 0.85
CA VAL A 58 -13.78 13.34 0.95
C VAL A 58 -14.39 11.99 1.32
N ARG A 59 -15.66 12.00 1.73
CA ARG A 59 -16.41 10.76 1.98
C ARG A 59 -16.58 10.00 0.66
N PHE A 60 -16.57 8.67 0.72
CA PHE A 60 -16.71 7.81 -0.47
C PHE A 60 -17.94 8.15 -1.33
N GLN A 61 -19.07 8.44 -0.66
CA GLN A 61 -20.34 8.81 -1.31
C GLN A 61 -20.30 10.18 -2.01
N SER A 62 -19.30 11.01 -1.69
CA SER A 62 -19.14 12.37 -2.22
C SER A 62 -18.22 12.42 -3.44
N VAL A 63 -17.63 11.29 -3.86
CA VAL A 63 -16.77 11.25 -5.05
C VAL A 63 -17.65 11.25 -6.31
N PRO A 64 -17.45 12.20 -7.25
CA PRO A 64 -18.22 12.26 -8.49
C PRO A 64 -18.15 10.94 -9.27
N LYS A 65 -19.26 10.54 -9.91
CA LYS A 65 -19.27 9.36 -10.78
C LYS A 65 -18.27 9.56 -11.92
N ARG A 66 -17.47 8.52 -12.18
CA ARG A 66 -16.49 8.51 -13.27
C ARG A 66 -17.22 8.46 -14.61
N ASP A 67 -17.01 9.45 -15.45
CA ASP A 67 -17.52 9.49 -16.82
C ASP A 67 -16.45 9.02 -17.83
N LYS A 68 -16.81 8.93 -19.11
CA LYS A 68 -15.92 8.51 -20.20
C LYS A 68 -15.21 9.69 -20.88
N SER A 69 -15.26 10.89 -20.31
CA SER A 69 -14.50 12.04 -20.83
C SER A 69 -13.02 11.88 -20.53
N ASP A 70 -12.17 12.66 -21.20
CA ASP A 70 -10.73 12.67 -20.91
C ASP A 70 -10.45 13.05 -19.45
N MET A 71 -11.22 14.00 -18.90
CA MET A 71 -11.15 14.37 -17.50
C MET A 71 -11.57 13.23 -16.56
N GLY A 72 -12.58 12.43 -16.95
CA GLY A 72 -12.98 11.22 -16.23
C GLY A 72 -11.88 10.16 -16.17
N PHE A 73 -11.13 10.00 -17.26
CA PHE A 73 -9.96 9.12 -17.30
C PHE A 73 -8.83 9.66 -16.42
N ILE A 74 -8.49 10.95 -16.50
CA ILE A 74 -7.45 11.56 -15.66
C ILE A 74 -7.76 11.40 -14.17
N LYS A 75 -9.01 11.66 -13.75
CA LYS A 75 -9.47 11.40 -12.38
C LYS A 75 -9.36 9.94 -11.98
N THR A 76 -9.56 9.02 -12.93
CA THR A 76 -9.37 7.58 -12.70
C THR A 76 -7.90 7.24 -12.48
N ILE A 77 -6.99 7.80 -13.28
CA ILE A 77 -5.53 7.62 -13.09
C ILE A 77 -5.11 8.14 -11.71
N HIS A 78 -5.54 9.35 -11.34
CA HIS A 78 -5.26 9.92 -10.01
C HIS A 78 -5.80 9.04 -8.87
N ALA A 79 -7.02 8.50 -9.02
CA ALA A 79 -7.58 7.60 -8.03
C ALA A 79 -6.77 6.29 -7.87
N ILE A 80 -6.25 5.72 -8.96
CA ILE A 80 -5.37 4.54 -8.90
C ILE A 80 -4.05 4.91 -8.20
N CYS A 81 -3.45 6.04 -8.57
CA CYS A 81 -2.26 6.58 -7.88
C CYS A 81 -2.49 6.73 -6.36
N HIS A 82 -3.67 7.19 -5.94
CA HIS A 82 -4.03 7.26 -4.52
C HIS A 82 -4.17 5.89 -3.84
N ILE A 83 -4.59 4.86 -4.58
CA ILE A 83 -4.67 3.49 -4.05
C ILE A 83 -3.25 2.99 -3.75
N GLU A 84 -2.32 3.14 -4.69
CA GLU A 84 -0.92 2.74 -4.49
C GLU A 84 -0.28 3.47 -3.30
N PHE A 85 -0.48 4.78 -3.20
CA PHE A 85 0.06 5.56 -2.07
C PHE A 85 -0.47 5.05 -0.72
N ASN A 86 -1.75 4.68 -0.65
CA ASN A 86 -2.30 4.09 0.56
C ASN A 86 -1.73 2.69 0.80
N ALA A 87 -1.51 1.87 -0.24
CA ALA A 87 -0.93 0.55 -0.11
C ALA A 87 0.48 0.60 0.50
N ILE A 88 1.30 1.59 0.13
CA ILE A 88 2.60 1.87 0.79
C ILE A 88 2.40 2.07 2.31
N ASN A 89 1.47 2.94 2.70
CA ASN A 89 1.21 3.23 4.12
C ASN A 89 0.70 1.99 4.87
N LEU A 90 -0.12 1.16 4.22
CA LEU A 90 -0.63 -0.09 4.83
C LEU A 90 0.48 -1.12 5.04
N ALA A 91 1.39 -1.24 4.07
CA ALA A 91 2.52 -2.14 4.17
C ALA A 91 3.50 -1.69 5.27
N LEU A 92 3.82 -0.39 5.33
CA LEU A 92 4.65 0.19 6.38
C LEU A 92 4.00 0.06 7.77
N ASP A 93 2.68 0.24 7.88
CA ASP A 93 1.93 0.02 9.12
C ASP A 93 2.04 -1.43 9.59
N ALA A 94 1.97 -2.41 8.69
CA ALA A 94 2.15 -3.82 9.06
C ALA A 94 3.56 -4.11 9.61
N VAL A 95 4.61 -3.55 8.99
CA VAL A 95 6.01 -3.67 9.49
C VAL A 95 6.14 -3.03 10.87
N TYR A 96 5.61 -1.82 11.04
CA TYR A 96 5.76 -1.06 12.26
C TYR A 96 4.93 -1.63 13.41
N ARG A 97 3.68 -2.02 13.16
CA ARG A 97 2.66 -2.32 14.18
C ARG A 97 2.80 -3.72 14.78
N PHE A 98 3.12 -4.73 13.99
CA PHE A 98 3.14 -6.11 14.46
C PHE A 98 4.55 -6.49 14.94
N LYS A 99 4.71 -6.61 16.26
CA LYS A 99 5.94 -7.07 16.90
C LYS A 99 5.98 -8.60 16.99
N ASP A 100 7.18 -9.12 17.27
CA ASP A 100 7.42 -10.54 17.54
C ASP A 100 7.03 -11.48 16.39
N MET A 101 7.06 -10.95 15.15
CA MET A 101 6.84 -11.72 13.93
C MET A 101 8.16 -12.28 13.39
N SER A 102 8.08 -13.26 12.50
CA SER A 102 9.27 -13.81 11.84
C SER A 102 9.97 -12.74 10.98
N GLY A 103 11.30 -12.84 10.81
CA GLY A 103 12.04 -11.96 9.89
C GLY A 103 11.46 -11.95 8.47
N LYS A 104 10.95 -13.10 8.00
CA LYS A 104 10.30 -13.22 6.69
C LYS A 104 9.04 -12.35 6.56
N PHE A 105 8.23 -12.28 7.62
CA PHE A 105 7.04 -11.41 7.65
C PHE A 105 7.43 -9.96 7.37
N TYR A 106 8.45 -9.45 8.07
CA TYR A 106 8.91 -8.08 7.87
C TYR A 106 9.49 -7.88 6.47
N GLN A 107 10.28 -8.83 5.97
CA GLN A 107 10.86 -8.77 4.64
C GLN A 107 9.80 -8.68 3.54
N ASP A 108 8.71 -9.43 3.69
CA ASP A 108 7.60 -9.46 2.73
C ASP A 108 6.82 -8.14 2.73
N TRP A 109 6.51 -7.60 3.91
CA TRP A 109 5.83 -6.31 3.99
C TRP A 109 6.69 -5.14 3.53
N ILE A 110 8.01 -5.18 3.76
CA ILE A 110 8.94 -4.22 3.18
C ILE A 110 8.99 -4.36 1.64
N GLN A 111 8.94 -5.59 1.12
CA GLN A 111 8.88 -5.84 -0.32
C GLN A 111 7.61 -5.22 -0.93
N VAL A 112 6.45 -5.42 -0.31
CA VAL A 112 5.20 -4.81 -0.76
C VAL A 112 5.27 -3.28 -0.68
N ALA A 113 5.72 -2.71 0.43
CA ALA A 113 5.87 -1.25 0.52
C ALA A 113 6.74 -0.70 -0.63
N PHE A 114 7.81 -1.42 -0.99
CA PHE A 114 8.67 -1.08 -2.11
C PHE A 114 7.96 -1.20 -3.47
N GLU A 115 7.31 -2.32 -3.77
CA GLU A 115 6.56 -2.53 -5.02
C GLU A 115 5.51 -1.44 -5.23
N GLU A 116 4.70 -1.16 -4.21
CA GLU A 116 3.65 -0.13 -4.30
C GLU A 116 4.23 1.28 -4.45
N SER A 117 5.44 1.53 -3.93
CA SER A 117 6.14 2.81 -4.19
C SER A 117 6.60 2.94 -5.64
N GLN A 118 6.96 1.83 -6.30
CA GLN A 118 7.28 1.83 -7.72
C GLN A 118 6.03 2.01 -8.58
N HIS A 119 4.93 1.33 -8.24
CA HIS A 119 3.64 1.50 -8.90
C HIS A 119 3.14 2.94 -8.80
N PHE A 120 3.15 3.51 -7.59
CA PHE A 120 2.82 4.91 -7.34
C PHE A 120 3.65 5.83 -8.23
N SER A 121 4.97 5.66 -8.22
CA SER A 121 5.90 6.50 -8.97
C SER A 121 5.64 6.43 -10.49
N LEU A 122 5.41 5.22 -11.01
CA LEU A 122 5.11 4.99 -12.42
C LEU A 122 3.84 5.73 -12.86
N ILE A 123 2.77 5.64 -12.05
CA ILE A 123 1.50 6.32 -12.35
C ILE A 123 1.63 7.83 -12.18
N ASN A 124 2.29 8.31 -11.12
CA ASN A 124 2.46 9.74 -10.86
C ASN A 124 3.31 10.41 -11.94
N HIS A 125 4.39 9.77 -12.39
CA HIS A 125 5.15 10.26 -13.55
C HIS A 125 4.30 10.36 -14.82
N TYR A 126 3.40 9.40 -15.03
CA TYR A 126 2.48 9.46 -16.15
C TYR A 126 1.48 10.62 -16.02
N LEU A 127 0.92 10.86 -14.82
CA LEU A 127 0.09 12.04 -14.55
C LEU A 127 0.83 13.33 -14.88
N ILE A 128 2.08 13.47 -14.41
CA ILE A 128 2.92 14.65 -14.66
C ILE A 128 3.11 14.86 -16.16
N LYS A 129 3.38 13.79 -16.90
CA LYS A 129 3.54 13.84 -18.37
C LYS A 129 2.29 14.34 -19.10
N ILE A 130 1.09 14.10 -18.56
CA ILE A 130 -0.18 14.57 -19.15
C ILE A 130 -0.67 15.89 -18.54
N GLY A 131 0.16 16.57 -17.74
CA GLY A 131 -0.10 17.91 -17.21
C GLY A 131 -0.83 17.96 -15.87
N TYR A 132 -0.85 16.86 -15.11
CA TYR A 132 -1.48 16.75 -13.80
C TYR A 132 -0.53 16.13 -12.78
N GLN A 133 -0.87 16.12 -11.51
CA GLN A 133 -0.06 15.47 -10.49
C GLN A 133 -0.91 14.85 -9.39
N TYR A 134 -0.31 13.92 -8.63
CA TYR A 134 -0.94 13.40 -7.44
C TYR A 134 -1.24 14.53 -6.45
N GLY A 135 -2.53 14.75 -6.22
CA GLY A 135 -3.05 15.78 -5.31
C GLY A 135 -4.00 16.77 -5.99
N ASP A 136 -4.01 16.83 -7.32
CA ASP A 136 -4.86 17.77 -8.08
C ASP A 136 -6.36 17.49 -7.94
N PHE A 137 -6.74 16.24 -7.66
CA PHE A 137 -8.12 15.83 -7.50
C PHE A 137 -8.42 15.35 -6.08
N GLN A 138 -9.68 15.44 -5.68
CA GLN A 138 -10.15 14.88 -4.42
C GLN A 138 -10.03 13.36 -4.42
N ALA A 139 -9.74 12.79 -3.25
CA ALA A 139 -9.65 11.34 -3.05
C ALA A 139 -10.47 10.89 -1.84
N HIS A 140 -10.62 9.58 -1.62
CA HIS A 140 -11.35 9.05 -0.47
C HIS A 140 -10.43 8.21 0.42
N ASN A 141 -10.64 8.26 1.73
CA ASN A 141 -9.84 7.49 2.69
C ASN A 141 -10.43 6.09 3.02
N GLY A 142 -11.19 5.50 2.10
CA GLY A 142 -11.95 4.27 2.35
C GLY A 142 -11.08 3.07 2.74
N LEU A 143 -9.87 2.97 2.18
CA LEU A 143 -8.91 1.89 2.45
C LEU A 143 -8.35 1.98 3.88
N TRP A 144 -7.85 3.15 4.29
CA TRP A 144 -7.31 3.32 5.66
C TRP A 144 -8.36 3.10 6.73
N LYS A 145 -9.62 3.49 6.49
CA LYS A 145 -10.71 3.27 7.45
C LYS A 145 -10.89 1.78 7.78
N MET A 146 -10.89 0.91 6.78
CA MET A 146 -10.98 -0.55 6.98
C MET A 146 -9.80 -1.11 7.76
N THR A 147 -8.62 -0.49 7.61
CA THR A 147 -7.42 -0.94 8.33
C THR A 147 -7.50 -0.56 9.81
N LYS A 148 -7.96 0.66 10.12
CA LYS A 148 -8.25 1.04 11.51
C LYS A 148 -9.27 0.11 12.16
N ASP A 149 -10.32 -0.28 11.43
CA ASP A 149 -11.35 -1.18 11.95
C ASP A 149 -10.85 -2.63 12.18
N THR A 150 -9.60 -2.96 11.78
CA THR A 150 -8.98 -4.29 11.94
C THR A 150 -7.62 -4.23 12.64
N ASP A 151 -7.30 -3.11 13.32
CA ASP A 151 -6.00 -2.89 13.97
C ASP A 151 -5.75 -3.73 15.22
N TYR A 152 -6.80 -4.32 15.78
CA TYR A 152 -6.79 -5.08 17.03
C TYR A 152 -6.27 -6.53 16.88
N ASP A 153 -6.14 -7.04 15.65
CA ASP A 153 -5.73 -8.43 15.41
C ASP A 153 -4.93 -8.54 14.10
N VAL A 154 -3.70 -9.06 14.22
CA VAL A 154 -2.83 -9.35 13.08
C VAL A 154 -3.50 -10.34 12.14
N LEU A 155 -4.23 -11.33 12.64
CA LEU A 155 -4.94 -12.29 11.82
C LEU A 155 -6.06 -11.65 11.03
N ALA A 156 -6.91 -10.86 11.69
CA ALA A 156 -7.93 -10.07 11.01
C ALA A 156 -7.33 -9.14 9.96
N ARG A 157 -6.23 -8.44 10.29
CA ARG A 157 -5.55 -7.52 9.36
C ARG A 157 -4.94 -8.23 8.17
N MET A 158 -4.21 -9.31 8.39
CA MET A 158 -3.51 -10.09 7.36
C MET A 158 -4.47 -10.94 6.51
N ALA A 159 -5.63 -11.32 7.04
CA ALA A 159 -6.68 -12.00 6.28
C ALA A 159 -7.49 -11.03 5.41
N LEU A 160 -7.76 -9.81 5.90
CA LEU A 160 -8.69 -8.89 5.23
C LEU A 160 -7.99 -7.90 4.30
N VAL A 161 -6.89 -7.27 4.72
CA VAL A 161 -6.30 -6.16 3.95
C VAL A 161 -5.62 -6.62 2.67
N PRO A 162 -4.71 -7.62 2.66
CA PRO A 162 -4.14 -8.16 1.43
C PRO A 162 -5.21 -8.65 0.46
N ARG A 163 -6.20 -9.43 0.95
CA ARG A 163 -7.29 -9.92 0.10
C ARG A 163 -8.13 -8.80 -0.51
N VAL A 164 -8.41 -7.73 0.24
CA VAL A 164 -9.20 -6.59 -0.27
C VAL A 164 -8.41 -5.76 -1.27
N LEU A 165 -7.10 -5.59 -1.07
CA LEU A 165 -6.22 -4.92 -2.03
C LEU A 165 -6.07 -5.75 -3.31
N GLU A 166 -5.71 -7.03 -3.17
CA GLU A 166 -5.50 -7.96 -4.29
C GLU A 166 -6.77 -8.26 -5.08
N ALA A 167 -7.87 -8.61 -4.41
CA ALA A 167 -9.13 -8.89 -5.11
C ALA A 167 -9.61 -7.66 -5.88
N ARG A 168 -9.39 -6.45 -5.34
CA ARG A 168 -9.71 -5.22 -6.08
C ARG A 168 -8.79 -5.01 -7.28
N GLY A 169 -7.49 -5.19 -7.15
CA GLY A 169 -6.54 -5.09 -8.27
C GLY A 169 -6.90 -6.10 -9.36
N LEU A 170 -6.99 -7.38 -9.00
CA LEU A 170 -7.19 -8.48 -9.94
C LEU A 170 -8.57 -8.47 -10.62
N ASP A 171 -9.64 -8.13 -9.91
CA ASP A 171 -11.00 -8.13 -10.48
C ASP A 171 -11.30 -6.87 -11.29
N VAL A 172 -10.70 -5.73 -10.93
CA VAL A 172 -11.05 -4.42 -11.50
C VAL A 172 -10.10 -3.99 -12.61
N THR A 173 -8.80 -4.31 -12.50
CA THR A 173 -7.77 -3.89 -13.47
C THR A 173 -8.08 -4.31 -14.91
N PRO A 174 -8.51 -5.56 -15.21
CA PRO A 174 -8.84 -5.95 -16.59
C PRO A 174 -9.95 -5.10 -17.22
N ASN A 175 -10.94 -4.71 -16.42
CA ASN A 175 -12.04 -3.86 -16.88
C ASN A 175 -11.60 -2.40 -17.05
N ILE A 176 -10.69 -1.91 -16.21
CA ILE A 176 -10.09 -0.59 -16.36
C ILE A 176 -9.23 -0.55 -17.63
N GLN A 177 -8.37 -1.54 -17.86
CA GLN A 177 -7.53 -1.65 -19.07
C GLN A 177 -8.37 -1.61 -20.35
N LYS A 178 -9.47 -2.36 -20.40
CA LYS A 178 -10.42 -2.32 -21.54
C LYS A 178 -10.95 -0.91 -21.81
N LYS A 179 -11.27 -0.13 -20.76
CA LYS A 179 -11.73 1.25 -20.91
C LYS A 179 -10.63 2.17 -21.45
N PHE A 180 -9.39 2.03 -20.95
CA PHE A 180 -8.25 2.83 -21.40
C PHE A 180 -7.77 2.48 -22.82
N LYS A 181 -7.95 1.24 -23.28
CA LYS A 181 -7.56 0.80 -24.63
C LYS A 181 -8.23 1.61 -25.75
N HIS A 182 -9.44 2.10 -25.49
CA HIS A 182 -10.24 2.89 -26.44
C HIS A 182 -10.22 4.40 -26.15
N SER A 183 -9.38 4.88 -25.23
CA SER A 183 -9.26 6.31 -24.90
C SER A 183 -7.99 6.94 -25.47
N ASN A 184 -7.81 8.24 -25.23
CA ASN A 184 -6.58 8.97 -25.54
C ASN A 184 -5.40 8.58 -24.62
N PHE A 185 -5.65 7.81 -23.56
CA PHE A 185 -4.68 7.46 -22.52
C PHE A 185 -4.18 6.02 -22.66
N LYS A 186 -3.93 5.55 -23.88
CA LYS A 186 -3.50 4.17 -24.16
C LYS A 186 -2.19 3.79 -23.47
N ALA A 187 -1.32 4.75 -23.18
CA ALA A 187 -0.09 4.53 -22.42
C ALA A 187 -0.37 4.00 -21.00
N MET A 188 -1.51 4.36 -20.41
CA MET A 188 -1.94 3.83 -19.11
C MET A 188 -2.18 2.32 -19.15
N VAL A 189 -2.58 1.75 -20.29
CA VAL A 189 -2.78 0.30 -20.41
C VAL A 189 -1.48 -0.44 -20.13
N LYS A 190 -0.36 0.04 -20.69
CA LYS A 190 0.97 -0.56 -20.47
C LYS A 190 1.42 -0.45 -19.01
N ILE A 191 1.13 0.68 -18.37
CA ILE A 191 1.42 0.87 -16.94
C ILE A 191 0.62 -0.14 -16.10
N LEU A 192 -0.67 -0.30 -16.40
CA LEU A 192 -1.51 -1.28 -15.73
C LEU A 192 -1.10 -2.72 -16.04
N ASP A 193 -0.57 -3.01 -17.23
CA ASP A 193 -0.02 -4.33 -17.55
C ASP A 193 1.18 -4.68 -16.65
N THR A 194 2.08 -3.71 -16.42
CA THR A 194 3.21 -3.88 -15.48
C THR A 194 2.71 -4.15 -14.06
N ILE A 195 1.85 -3.28 -13.53
CA ILE A 195 1.31 -3.40 -12.18
C ILE A 195 0.58 -4.74 -12.00
N PHE A 196 -0.28 -5.11 -12.97
CA PHE A 196 -1.04 -6.35 -12.91
C PHE A 196 -0.15 -7.60 -12.94
N ALA A 197 0.96 -7.57 -13.70
CA ALA A 197 1.93 -8.67 -13.72
C ALA A 197 2.62 -8.82 -12.35
N ASP A 198 2.97 -7.71 -11.71
CA ASP A 198 3.57 -7.68 -10.38
C ASP A 198 2.56 -8.15 -9.32
N GLU A 199 1.30 -7.69 -9.37
CA GLU A 199 0.21 -8.14 -8.49
C GLU A 199 -0.05 -9.66 -8.58
N ILE A 200 0.03 -10.26 -9.77
CA ILE A 200 -0.09 -11.72 -9.93
C ILE A 200 1.04 -12.45 -9.20
N ASN A 201 2.26 -11.93 -9.29
CA ASN A 201 3.42 -12.53 -8.62
C ASN A 201 3.30 -12.38 -7.10
N SER A 202 2.89 -11.20 -6.63
CA SER A 202 2.67 -10.94 -5.21
C SER A 202 1.53 -11.78 -4.65
N CYS A 203 0.40 -11.92 -5.33
CA CYS A 203 -0.73 -12.76 -4.91
C CYS A 203 -0.33 -14.25 -4.73
N LYS A 204 0.50 -14.79 -5.64
CA LYS A 204 1.05 -16.15 -5.48
C LYS A 204 1.91 -16.25 -4.21
N ASN A 205 2.70 -15.23 -3.91
CA ASN A 205 3.52 -15.20 -2.70
C ASN A 205 2.64 -15.11 -1.43
N TRP A 206 1.56 -14.35 -1.47
CA TRP A 206 0.61 -14.23 -0.36
C TRP A 206 -0.17 -15.52 -0.10
N GLN A 207 -0.65 -16.20 -1.13
CA GLN A 207 -1.27 -17.53 -0.98
C GLN A 207 -0.33 -18.53 -0.29
N LEU A 208 0.97 -18.47 -0.57
CA LEU A 208 1.98 -19.27 0.10
C LEU A 208 2.24 -18.84 1.56
N LEU A 209 1.94 -17.60 1.93
CA LEU A 209 2.07 -17.07 3.29
C LEU A 209 0.86 -17.43 4.17
N VAL A 210 -0.37 -17.25 3.68
CA VAL A 210 -1.59 -17.61 4.44
C VAL A 210 -1.85 -19.12 4.52
N SER A 211 -1.22 -19.92 3.67
CA SER A 211 -1.28 -21.39 3.76
C SER A 211 -0.27 -21.99 4.73
N ARG A 212 0.69 -21.21 5.24
CA ARG A 212 1.64 -21.66 6.26
C ARG A 212 1.00 -21.55 7.65
N PRO A 213 1.12 -22.59 8.50
CA PRO A 213 0.65 -22.49 9.87
C PRO A 213 1.40 -21.36 10.57
N LEU A 214 0.66 -20.44 11.17
CA LEU A 214 1.25 -19.38 11.97
C LEU A 214 1.96 -19.97 13.19
N PRO A 215 3.01 -19.31 13.70
CA PRO A 215 3.66 -19.73 14.93
C PRO A 215 2.62 -19.86 16.05
N THR A 216 2.54 -21.03 16.67
CA THR A 216 1.65 -21.33 17.80
C THR A 216 1.89 -20.43 19.01
N THR A 217 2.96 -19.63 19.02
CA THR A 217 3.31 -18.67 20.06
C THR A 217 2.37 -17.46 20.15
N LEU A 218 1.50 -17.23 19.16
CA LEU A 218 0.44 -16.20 19.22
C LEU A 218 -0.77 -16.62 20.06
N PHE A 219 -0.86 -17.90 20.46
CA PHE A 219 -1.87 -18.41 21.39
C PHE A 219 -1.22 -18.69 22.75
N ARG A 220 -0.84 -17.64 23.49
CA ARG A 220 -0.76 -17.78 24.95
C ARG A 220 -2.15 -17.45 25.52
N PRO A 221 -2.92 -18.42 26.03
CA PRO A 221 -4.10 -18.09 26.80
C PRO A 221 -3.65 -17.25 27.98
N ASN A 222 -4.31 -16.11 28.16
CA ASN A 222 -4.12 -15.25 29.33
C ASN A 222 -4.71 -15.98 30.54
N THR A 223 -3.94 -16.90 31.14
CA THR A 223 -4.32 -17.52 32.41
C THR A 223 -3.93 -16.57 33.52
N ASN A 224 -4.85 -15.67 33.86
CA ASN A 224 -4.94 -15.03 35.16
C ASN A 224 -6.43 -14.83 35.47
N LEU A 225 -7.03 -15.88 36.03
CA LEU A 225 -8.13 -15.86 36.98
C LEU A 225 -7.93 -17.07 37.92
#